data_AF-E1ZVV6-F1
#
_entry.id   AF-E1ZVV6-F1
#
_cell.length_a   1.000
_cell.length_b   1.000
_cell.length_c   1.000
_cell.angle_alpha   90.00
_cell.angle_beta   90.00
_cell.angle_gamma   90.00
#
_symmetry.space_group_name_H-M   'P 1'
#
loop_
_entity.id
_entity.type
_entity.pdbx_description
1 polymer ?
#
loop_
_entity_poly.entity_id
_entity_poly.type
_entity_poly.pdbx_seq_one_letter_code
_entity_poly.pdbx_strand_id
1 'polypeptide(L)'
;KSFCYLGCIITMDGDTEENVSCKIKTASQAFALLKNIWSSNQLNRTIKLRTFNSNVKSILFYRCETWRLTNSIIHLLQVFVKNCLRRIF
;
A
#
# COMPACT_ATOMS: atom_id res chain seq x y z
N LYS A 1 -20.38 -15.18 5.72
CA LYS A 1 -19.23 -16.08 6.00
C LYS A 1 -18.00 -15.47 5.32
N SER A 2 -16.97 -15.14 6.09
CA SER A 2 -15.70 -14.57 5.60
C SER A 2 -14.59 -15.62 5.69
N PHE A 3 -13.72 -15.68 4.68
CA PHE A 3 -12.59 -16.62 4.63
C PHE A 3 -11.28 -15.85 4.52
N CYS A 4 -10.34 -16.07 5.43
CA CYS A 4 -9.03 -15.42 5.36
C CYS A 4 -8.08 -16.30 4.54
N TYR A 5 -7.73 -15.86 3.33
CA TYR A 5 -6.77 -16.55 2.47
C TYR A 5 -5.55 -15.66 2.22
N LEU A 6 -4.37 -16.13 2.63
CA LEU A 6 -3.08 -15.45 2.40
C LEU A 6 -3.08 -13.96 2.83
N GLY A 7 -3.81 -13.63 3.90
CA GLY A 7 -3.92 -12.26 4.43
C GLY A 7 -4.95 -11.36 3.75
N CYS A 8 -5.78 -11.89 2.85
CA CYS A 8 -6.97 -11.20 2.33
C CYS A 8 -8.24 -11.85 2.88
N ILE A 9 -9.22 -11.03 3.26
CA ILE A 9 -10.52 -11.50 3.75
C ILE A 9 -11.45 -11.59 2.54
N ILE A 10 -11.74 -12.81 2.10
CA ILE A 10 -12.67 -13.09 1.01
C ILE A 10 -14.07 -13.25 1.61
N THR A 11 -14.89 -12.22 1.46
CA THR A 11 -16.33 -12.22 1.79
C THR A 11 -17.15 -12.53 0.54
N MET A 12 -18.27 -13.24 0.70
CA MET A 12 -19.18 -13.56 -0.42
C MET A 12 -19.79 -12.29 -1.07
N ASP A 13 -19.86 -11.19 -0.33
CA ASP A 13 -20.37 -9.90 -0.82
C ASP A 13 -19.34 -9.09 -1.63
N GLY A 14 -18.12 -9.62 -1.80
CA GLY A 14 -17.07 -8.95 -2.57
C GLY A 14 -16.61 -7.63 -1.94
N ASP A 15 -16.65 -7.51 -0.61
CA ASP A 15 -16.27 -6.28 0.08
C ASP A 15 -14.79 -5.95 -0.18
N THR A 16 -14.63 -5.00 -1.08
CA THR A 16 -13.34 -4.59 -1.65
C THR A 16 -12.68 -3.55 -0.74
N GLU A 17 -13.45 -2.85 0.09
CA GLU A 17 -12.95 -1.79 0.96
C GLU A 17 -12.15 -2.36 2.14
N GLU A 18 -12.65 -3.41 2.80
CA GLU A 18 -11.90 -4.10 3.88
C GLU A 18 -10.57 -4.68 3.37
N ASN A 19 -10.58 -5.25 2.17
CA ASN A 19 -9.40 -5.80 1.53
C ASN A 19 -8.36 -4.72 1.17
N VAL A 20 -8.81 -3.57 0.62
CA VAL A 20 -7.95 -2.41 0.36
C VAL A 20 -7.35 -1.89 1.66
N SER A 21 -8.16 -1.77 2.71
CA SER A 21 -7.69 -1.31 4.03
C SER A 21 -6.62 -2.23 4.62
N CYS A 22 -6.82 -3.56 4.52
CA CYS A 22 -5.82 -4.53 4.94
C CYS A 22 -4.52 -4.38 4.15
N LYS A 23 -4.59 -4.20 2.83
CA LYS A 23 -3.42 -4.01 1.97
C LYS A 23 -2.68 -2.72 2.26
N ILE A 24 -3.40 -1.62 2.52
CA ILE A 24 -2.82 -0.36 2.98
C ILE A 24 -2.08 -0.57 4.30
N LYS A 25 -2.63 -1.33 5.26
CA LYS A 25 -1.94 -1.64 6.53
C LYS A 25 -0.65 -2.43 6.29
N THR A 26 -0.68 -3.45 5.45
CA THR A 26 0.51 -4.25 5.10
C THR A 26 1.57 -3.40 4.38
N ALA A 27 1.17 -2.59 3.41
CA ALA A 27 2.07 -1.66 2.72
C ALA A 27 2.64 -0.59 3.67
N SER A 28 1.83 -0.12 4.64
CA SER A 28 2.26 0.82 5.69
C SER A 28 3.32 0.19 6.60
N GLN A 29 3.16 -1.08 6.97
CA GLN A 29 4.16 -1.82 7.75
C GLN A 29 5.46 -1.98 6.96
N ALA A 30 5.38 -2.40 5.69
CA ALA A 30 6.55 -2.49 4.82
C ALA A 30 7.27 -1.13 4.67
N PHE A 31 6.51 -0.04 4.50
CA PHE A 31 7.07 1.30 4.47
C PHE A 31 7.76 1.67 5.80
N ALA A 32 7.17 1.32 6.94
CA ALA A 32 7.74 1.61 8.26
C ALA A 32 9.03 0.81 8.52
N LEU A 33 9.14 -0.43 8.05
CA LEU A 33 10.37 -1.23 8.14
C LEU A 33 11.54 -0.58 7.39
N LEU A 34 11.25 0.12 6.29
CA LEU A 34 12.24 0.83 5.49
C LEU A 34 12.56 2.25 6.01
N LYS A 35 12.22 2.58 7.26
CA LYS A 35 12.43 3.92 7.85
C LYS A 35 13.85 4.46 7.68
N ASN A 36 14.85 3.60 7.80
CA ASN A 36 16.26 3.98 7.70
C ASN A 36 16.64 4.45 6.28
N ILE A 37 15.98 3.91 5.25
CA ILE A 37 16.16 4.32 3.85
C ILE A 37 15.59 5.72 3.64
N TRP A 38 14.42 5.99 4.21
CA TRP A 38 13.74 7.28 4.09
C TRP A 38 14.53 8.39 4.80
N SER A 39 15.05 8.11 6.00
CA SER A 39 15.85 9.06 6.79
C SER A 39 17.29 9.23 6.32
N SER A 40 17.79 8.38 5.43
CA SER A 40 19.18 8.45 4.97
C SER A 40 19.40 9.63 4.01
N ASN A 41 20.32 10.53 4.34
CA ASN A 41 20.76 11.61 3.44
C ASN A 41 21.74 11.15 2.36
N GLN A 42 22.31 9.94 2.49
CA GLN A 42 23.27 9.41 1.53
C GLN A 42 22.60 8.87 0.26
N LEU A 43 21.31 8.53 0.35
CA LEU A 43 20.55 7.94 -0.76
C LEU A 43 19.87 9.01 -1.59
N ASN A 44 20.12 8.98 -2.91
CA ASN A 44 19.45 9.86 -3.84
C ASN A 44 17.94 9.65 -3.84
N ARG A 45 17.22 10.75 -4.05
CA ARG A 45 15.75 10.81 -4.16
C ARG A 45 15.21 9.79 -5.17
N THR A 46 15.88 9.64 -6.31
CA THR A 46 15.55 8.66 -7.35
C THR A 46 15.62 7.21 -6.85
N ILE A 47 16.63 6.87 -6.04
CA ILE A 47 16.79 5.53 -5.47
C ILE A 47 15.66 5.26 -4.48
N LYS A 48 15.38 6.20 -3.56
CA LYS A 48 14.27 6.08 -2.61
C LYS A 48 12.93 5.86 -3.32
N LEU A 49 12.67 6.59 -4.41
CA LEU A 49 11.47 6.41 -5.22
C LEU A 49 11.40 5.06 -5.92
N ARG A 50 12.51 4.56 -6.45
CA ARG A 50 12.57 3.20 -7.02
C ARG A 50 12.27 2.15 -5.95
N THR A 51 12.88 2.26 -4.77
CA THR A 51 12.60 1.35 -3.64
C THR A 51 11.13 1.37 -3.22
N PHE A 52 10.52 2.56 -3.15
CA PHE A 52 9.09 2.70 -2.86
C PHE A 52 8.22 2.02 -3.93
N ASN A 53 8.48 2.26 -5.21
CA ASN A 53 7.71 1.67 -6.30
C ASN A 53 7.86 0.13 -6.36
N SER A 54 9.06 -0.39 -6.11
CA SER A 54 9.32 -1.83 -6.21
C SER A 54 8.82 -2.63 -5.01
N ASN A 55 8.81 -2.07 -3.80
CA ASN A 55 8.45 -2.81 -2.58
C ASN A 55 7.08 -2.40 -2.03
N VAL A 56 6.84 -1.11 -1.82
CA VAL A 56 5.63 -0.64 -1.14
C VAL A 56 4.45 -0.60 -2.11
N LYS A 57 4.68 -0.06 -3.31
CA LYS A 57 3.64 0.02 -4.35
C LYS A 57 3.27 -1.35 -4.90
N SER A 58 4.23 -2.27 -5.02
CA SER A 58 3.95 -3.66 -5.44
C SER A 58 3.08 -4.40 -4.41
N ILE A 59 3.36 -4.30 -3.11
CA ILE A 59 2.52 -4.89 -2.05
C ILE A 59 1.11 -4.31 -2.07
N LEU A 60 0.99 -2.99 -2.27
CA LEU A 60 -0.31 -2.30 -2.29
C LEU A 60 -1.18 -2.75 -3.47
N PHE A 61 -0.62 -2.84 -4.68
CA PHE A 61 -1.37 -3.17 -5.89
C PHE A 61 -1.33 -4.65 -6.27
N TYR A 62 -0.73 -5.51 -5.45
CA TYR A 62 -0.76 -6.95 -5.72
C TYR A 62 -2.21 -7.47 -5.70
N ARG A 63 -2.64 -8.05 -6.82
CA ARG A 63 -4.02 -8.53 -7.05
C ARG A 63 -5.08 -7.42 -6.93
N CYS A 64 -4.75 -6.17 -7.29
CA CYS A 64 -5.75 -5.11 -7.39
C CYS A 64 -6.68 -5.27 -8.61
N GLU A 65 -6.40 -6.21 -9.51
CA GLU A 65 -7.22 -6.50 -10.71
C GLU A 65 -8.66 -6.86 -10.37
N THR A 66 -8.91 -7.40 -9.18
CA THR A 66 -10.26 -7.77 -8.70
C THR A 66 -10.92 -6.67 -7.86
N TRP A 67 -10.30 -5.49 -7.73
CA TRP A 67 -10.84 -4.41 -6.92
C TRP A 67 -11.90 -3.64 -7.71
N ARG A 68 -13.02 -3.35 -7.03
CA ARG A 68 -13.98 -2.38 -7.50
C ARG A 68 -13.43 -0.99 -7.22
N LEU A 69 -13.13 -0.22 -8.27
CA LEU A 69 -12.61 1.14 -8.13
C LEU A 69 -13.75 2.10 -7.74
N THR A 70 -13.99 2.26 -6.44
CA THR A 70 -14.88 3.29 -5.91
C THR A 70 -14.11 4.58 -5.65
N ASN A 71 -14.80 5.73 -5.67
CA ASN A 71 -14.19 7.02 -5.32
C ASN A 71 -13.57 7.00 -3.92
N SER A 72 -14.20 6.28 -2.97
CA SER A 72 -13.69 6.08 -1.61
C SER A 72 -12.35 5.35 -1.60
N ILE A 73 -12.22 4.25 -2.35
CA ILE A 73 -10.97 3.49 -2.47
C ILE A 73 -9.86 4.34 -3.12
N ILE A 74 -10.18 5.05 -4.19
CA ILE A 74 -9.23 5.94 -4.87
C ILE A 74 -8.72 7.01 -3.89
N HIS A 75 -9.62 7.62 -3.12
CA HIS A 75 -9.25 8.62 -2.12
C HIS A 75 -8.33 8.05 -1.04
N LEU A 76 -8.64 6.87 -0.49
CA LEU A 76 -7.79 6.19 0.50
C LEU A 76 -6.39 5.88 -0.03
N LEU A 77 -6.29 5.40 -1.27
CA LEU A 77 -5.00 5.12 -1.92
C LEU A 77 -4.20 6.41 -2.15
N GLN A 78 -4.86 7.49 -2.59
CA GLN A 78 -4.21 8.80 -2.76
C GLN A 78 -3.68 9.37 -1.45
N VAL A 79 -4.47 9.30 -0.37
CA VAL A 79 -4.06 9.75 0.97
C VAL A 79 -2.84 8.96 1.44
N PHE A 80 -2.83 7.64 1.27
CA PHE A 80 -1.69 6.79 1.62
C PHE A 80 -0.43 7.18 0.85
N VAL A 81 -0.51 7.26 -0.49
CA VAL A 81 0.65 7.60 -1.34
C VAL A 81 1.18 8.99 -1.01
N LYS A 82 0.30 9.99 -0.83
CA LYS A 82 0.70 11.35 -0.46
C LYS A 82 1.44 11.38 0.88
N ASN A 83 0.96 10.63 1.86
CA ASN A 83 1.62 10.51 3.17
C ASN A 83 3.00 9.84 3.07
N CYS A 84 3.16 8.81 2.24
CA CYS A 84 4.46 8.19 1.99
C CYS A 84 5.43 9.14 1.30
N LEU A 85 5.01 9.84 0.24
CA LEU A 85 5.86 10.77 -0.49
C LEU A 85 6.35 11.94 0.38
N ARG A 86 5.50 12.45 1.28
CA ARG A 86 5.88 13.48 2.26
C ARG A 86 6.98 13.05 3.24
N ARG A 87 7.22 11.74 3.39
CA ARG A 87 8.29 11.20 4.24
C ARG A 87 9.55 10.84 3.45
N ILE A 88 9.45 10.68 2.13
CA ILE A 88 10.58 10.37 1.26
C ILE A 88 11.31 11.66 0.86
N PHE A 89 10.56 12.75 0.70
CA PHE A 89 11.03 14.08 0.35
C PHE A 89 11.06 14.97 1.58
#